data_AF-A0A099Z8T7-F1
#
_entry.id   AF-A0A099Z8T7-F1
#
_cell.length_a   1.000
_cell.length_b   1.000
_cell.length_c   1.000
_cell.angle_alpha   90.00
_cell.angle_beta   90.00
_cell.angle_gamma   90.00
#
_symmetry.space_group_name_H-M   'P 1'
#
loop_
_entity.id
_entity.type
_entity.pdbx_description
1 polymer ?
#
loop_
_entity_poly.entity_id
_entity_poly.type
_entity_poly.pdbx_seq_one_letter_code
_entity_poly.pdbx_strand_id
1 'polypeptide(L)'
;SQEHDDPMAYIHFTAEGEVTFKSILFVPNSAPRGLFDEYGSKKSDFIKLYVRRVFITDDFHDMMPKYLNFVKGVVDSDDLPLNVSRETLQQHKLLKVIRKKLVRKTLDMIKKIAEEKYNDTFWKEFGTNVKLGVIEDHSNRTRLAKLLRFQSSHHESNLTSLDQYVERMKEKQDKIYFMAGASRKEAESSPFVERLLKKGYEVIYLTEPVDEYCIQALPEFDGKRFQNVAKEGVKFEESEKSKESREALEKDFEPLLNWMKDKALKDKIEKAVLSQRLTQSPCALVASQYGWSGNMERIMKAQAYQTGKDISTNYYASQKKTFEINPRHPLIKDMLRRVKENEDDKTVSDLAVVLFETATLRSGYMLPDTKEYGDRIERMLRLSLNIDLDAKVDEEPEEPEEAAEEAEQDEEEVDAEESETQK
;
A
#
# COMPACT_ATOMS: atom_id res chain seq x y z
N SER A 1 -3.24 -30.81 -15.63
CA SER A 1 -4.50 -30.17 -16.06
C SER A 1 -4.36 -29.82 -17.53
N GLN A 2 -5.23 -30.33 -18.41
CA GLN A 2 -5.31 -29.82 -19.78
C GLN A 2 -6.08 -28.50 -19.71
N GLU A 3 -5.42 -27.38 -20.00
CA GLU A 3 -6.10 -26.11 -20.20
C GLU A 3 -6.63 -26.09 -21.63
N HIS A 4 -7.92 -25.75 -21.79
CA HIS A 4 -8.60 -25.72 -23.08
C HIS A 4 -8.52 -24.35 -23.78
N ASP A 5 -8.01 -23.33 -23.09
CA ASP A 5 -7.91 -21.97 -23.62
C ASP A 5 -6.58 -21.73 -24.32
N ASP A 6 -6.62 -20.97 -25.42
CA ASP A 6 -5.43 -20.52 -26.13
C ASP A 6 -4.50 -19.69 -25.22
N PRO A 7 -3.17 -19.70 -25.44
CA PRO A 7 -2.27 -18.86 -24.67
C PRO A 7 -2.44 -17.37 -25.02
N MET A 8 -2.20 -16.49 -24.04
CA MET A 8 -2.24 -15.04 -24.24
C MET A 8 -1.21 -14.57 -25.26
N ALA A 9 -0.01 -15.14 -25.15
CA ALA A 9 1.13 -14.90 -26.03
C ALA A 9 2.04 -16.12 -26.05
N TYR A 10 2.78 -16.30 -27.13
CA TYR A 10 3.84 -17.30 -27.23
C TYR A 10 5.07 -16.73 -27.95
N ILE A 11 6.21 -17.34 -27.69
CA ILE A 11 7.46 -17.07 -28.42
C ILE A 11 8.17 -18.38 -28.72
N HIS A 12 8.51 -18.58 -29.99
CA HIS A 12 9.41 -19.66 -30.43
C HIS A 12 10.75 -19.04 -30.80
N PHE A 13 11.84 -19.59 -30.25
CA PHE A 13 13.17 -19.14 -30.58
C PHE A 13 14.21 -20.26 -30.51
N THR A 14 15.28 -20.07 -31.27
CA THR A 14 16.54 -20.82 -31.10
C THR A 14 17.55 -19.89 -30.43
N ALA A 15 18.20 -20.38 -29.39
CA ALA A 15 19.32 -19.73 -28.74
C ALA A 15 20.62 -20.33 -29.27
N GLU A 16 21.57 -19.47 -29.62
CA GLU A 16 22.91 -19.84 -30.10
C GLU A 16 23.99 -19.19 -29.22
N GLY A 17 25.25 -19.61 -29.39
CA GLY A 17 26.42 -19.09 -28.68
C GLY A 17 26.95 -20.07 -27.64
N GLU A 18 27.12 -19.61 -26.39
CA GLU A 18 27.64 -20.43 -25.27
C GLU A 18 26.80 -21.70 -24.97
N VAL A 19 25.50 -21.64 -25.28
CA VAL A 19 24.60 -22.80 -25.19
C VAL A 19 23.59 -22.72 -26.33
N THR A 20 23.39 -23.87 -26.98
CA THR A 20 22.46 -24.07 -28.06
C THR A 20 21.23 -24.83 -27.57
N PHE A 21 20.06 -24.22 -27.75
CA PHE A 21 18.78 -24.85 -27.43
C PHE A 21 17.65 -24.21 -28.22
N LYS A 22 16.55 -24.95 -28.38
CA LYS A 22 15.28 -24.45 -28.90
C LYS A 22 14.26 -24.38 -27.78
N SER A 23 13.40 -23.39 -27.82
CA SER A 23 12.37 -23.24 -26.80
C SER A 23 11.11 -22.58 -27.35
N ILE A 24 9.98 -23.02 -26.84
CA ILE A 24 8.70 -22.35 -26.97
C ILE A 24 8.21 -22.02 -25.57
N LEU A 25 7.94 -20.73 -25.33
CA LEU A 25 7.42 -20.23 -24.06
C LEU A 25 6.04 -19.60 -24.29
N PHE A 26 5.20 -19.68 -23.27
CA PHE A 26 3.81 -19.24 -23.28
C PHE A 26 3.49 -18.39 -22.06
N VAL A 27 2.67 -17.37 -22.27
CA VAL A 27 1.94 -16.68 -21.20
C VAL A 27 0.51 -17.24 -21.19
N PRO A 28 0.04 -17.84 -20.08
CA PRO A 28 -1.34 -18.31 -20.00
C PRO A 28 -2.32 -17.12 -20.01
N ASN A 29 -3.57 -17.34 -20.42
CA ASN A 29 -4.61 -16.29 -20.44
C ASN A 29 -5.02 -15.83 -19.04
N SER A 30 -4.89 -16.70 -18.03
CA SER A 30 -5.25 -16.39 -16.65
C SER A 30 -4.17 -16.89 -15.70
N ALA A 31 -4.01 -16.20 -14.58
CA ALA A 31 -3.12 -16.61 -13.52
C ALA A 31 -3.56 -17.97 -12.96
N PRO A 32 -2.65 -18.96 -12.85
CA PRO A 32 -2.97 -20.24 -12.21
C PRO A 32 -3.51 -20.03 -10.79
N ARG A 33 -4.51 -20.83 -10.39
CA ARG A 33 -5.03 -20.79 -9.02
C ARG A 33 -3.89 -21.06 -8.04
N GLY A 34 -3.75 -20.20 -7.04
CA GLY A 34 -2.70 -20.30 -6.03
C GLY A 34 -1.30 -20.02 -6.58
N LEU A 35 -1.17 -19.10 -7.56
CA LEU A 35 0.12 -18.67 -8.12
C LEU A 35 1.05 -18.07 -7.05
N PHE A 36 0.48 -17.41 -6.05
CA PHE A 36 1.20 -16.76 -4.95
C PHE A 36 1.11 -17.55 -3.64
N ASP A 37 0.41 -18.69 -3.61
CA ASP A 37 0.41 -19.57 -2.45
C ASP A 37 1.84 -20.07 -2.25
N GLU A 38 2.35 -19.92 -1.03
CA GLU A 38 3.72 -20.34 -0.70
C GLU A 38 4.75 -19.70 -1.67
N TYR A 39 4.56 -18.41 -2.01
CA TYR A 39 5.41 -17.72 -2.98
C TYR A 39 6.90 -17.88 -2.64
N GLY A 40 7.62 -18.54 -3.54
CA GLY A 40 9.05 -18.79 -3.42
C GLY A 40 9.47 -20.07 -2.72
N SER A 41 8.56 -20.81 -2.08
CA SER A 41 8.74 -22.21 -1.67
C SER A 41 7.99 -23.18 -2.59
N LYS A 42 6.82 -22.78 -3.10
CA LYS A 42 6.08 -23.56 -4.08
C LYS A 42 6.84 -23.64 -5.40
N LYS A 43 6.99 -24.88 -5.82
CA LYS A 43 7.76 -25.33 -6.97
C LYS A 43 6.87 -25.37 -8.21
N SER A 44 7.14 -24.53 -9.22
CA SER A 44 6.40 -24.57 -10.50
C SER A 44 6.99 -25.63 -11.43
N ASP A 45 6.14 -26.48 -11.99
CA ASP A 45 6.44 -27.57 -12.93
C ASP A 45 6.11 -27.22 -14.40
N PHE A 46 5.92 -25.93 -14.69
CA PHE A 46 5.40 -25.44 -15.96
C PHE A 46 6.39 -25.45 -17.14
N ILE A 47 7.69 -25.58 -16.87
CA ILE A 47 8.75 -25.61 -17.88
C ILE A 47 9.33 -27.02 -17.95
N LYS A 48 9.16 -27.67 -19.10
CA LYS A 48 9.68 -29.03 -19.33
C LYS A 48 11.05 -28.97 -20.01
N LEU A 49 12.05 -29.59 -19.41
CA LEU A 49 13.40 -29.71 -19.94
C LEU A 49 13.57 -31.02 -20.71
N TYR A 50 14.06 -30.86 -21.93
CA TYR A 50 14.47 -31.93 -22.84
C TYR A 50 15.96 -31.76 -23.16
N VAL A 51 16.63 -32.89 -23.33
CA VAL A 51 18.00 -32.94 -23.84
C VAL A 51 18.02 -33.86 -25.03
N ARG A 52 18.39 -33.32 -26.21
CA ARG A 52 18.34 -34.05 -27.49
C ARG A 52 16.99 -34.74 -27.72
N ARG A 53 15.90 -34.00 -27.47
CA ARG A 53 14.50 -34.47 -27.58
C ARG A 53 14.09 -35.57 -26.59
N VAL A 54 14.95 -35.94 -25.63
CA VAL A 54 14.62 -36.86 -24.55
C VAL A 54 14.11 -36.05 -23.36
N PHE A 55 12.91 -36.38 -22.86
CA PHE A 55 12.36 -35.72 -21.68
C PHE A 55 13.24 -36.02 -20.47
N ILE A 56 13.69 -34.96 -19.80
CA ILE A 56 14.45 -35.08 -18.57
C ILE A 56 13.53 -34.86 -17.40
N THR A 57 12.95 -33.67 -17.26
CA THR A 57 12.25 -33.27 -16.03
C THR A 57 11.46 -31.99 -16.21
N ASP A 58 10.42 -31.85 -15.39
CA ASP A 58 9.66 -30.62 -15.15
C ASP A 58 9.90 -30.07 -13.72
N ASP A 59 10.47 -30.88 -12.82
CA ASP A 59 10.87 -30.50 -11.46
C ASP A 59 12.14 -29.62 -11.40
N PHE A 60 12.17 -28.53 -12.17
CA PHE A 60 13.35 -27.65 -12.31
C PHE A 60 13.02 -26.20 -11.93
N HIS A 61 13.10 -25.90 -10.63
CA HIS A 61 12.64 -24.62 -10.07
C HIS A 61 13.54 -23.44 -10.38
N ASP A 62 14.80 -23.69 -10.76
CA ASP A 62 15.76 -22.63 -11.06
C ASP A 62 15.75 -22.18 -12.52
N MET A 63 14.89 -22.76 -13.37
CA MET A 63 14.80 -22.43 -14.81
C MET A 63 14.20 -21.05 -15.07
N MET A 64 13.27 -20.62 -14.23
CA MET A 64 12.65 -19.30 -14.26
C MET A 64 12.77 -18.64 -12.89
N PRO A 65 12.93 -17.31 -12.81
CA PRO A 65 12.85 -16.59 -11.55
C PRO A 65 11.43 -16.66 -10.98
N LYS A 66 11.30 -16.49 -9.66
CA LYS A 66 10.02 -16.60 -8.92
C LYS A 66 8.92 -15.72 -9.52
N TYR A 67 9.25 -14.48 -9.89
CA TYR A 67 8.28 -13.59 -10.51
C TYR A 67 7.76 -14.05 -11.90
N LEU A 68 8.42 -14.98 -12.58
CA LEU A 68 7.97 -15.58 -13.86
C LEU A 68 7.48 -17.02 -13.69
N ASN A 69 7.09 -17.42 -12.48
CA ASN A 69 6.58 -18.76 -12.17
C ASN A 69 5.25 -19.12 -12.85
N PHE A 70 4.63 -18.20 -13.59
CA PHE A 70 3.44 -18.44 -14.41
C PHE A 70 3.75 -18.87 -15.84
N VAL A 71 5.00 -18.72 -16.29
CA VAL A 71 5.40 -19.00 -17.68
C VAL A 71 5.44 -20.51 -17.91
N LYS A 72 4.79 -20.96 -18.98
CA LYS A 72 4.76 -22.36 -19.40
C LYS A 72 5.60 -22.58 -20.64
N GLY A 73 6.10 -23.79 -20.86
CA GLY A 73 6.85 -24.06 -22.08
C GLY A 73 7.76 -25.27 -22.05
N VAL A 74 8.56 -25.38 -23.11
CA VAL A 74 9.52 -26.45 -23.33
C VAL A 74 10.88 -25.87 -23.67
N VAL A 75 11.94 -26.53 -23.20
CA VAL A 75 13.33 -26.20 -23.51
C VAL A 75 14.01 -27.48 -23.97
N ASP A 76 14.53 -27.51 -25.19
CA ASP A 76 15.26 -28.67 -25.75
C ASP A 76 16.70 -28.26 -26.07
N SER A 77 17.66 -28.80 -25.32
CA SER A 77 19.08 -28.47 -25.45
C SER A 77 19.88 -29.64 -25.99
N ASP A 78 20.77 -29.36 -26.95
CA ASP A 78 21.70 -30.36 -27.50
C ASP A 78 23.03 -30.45 -26.70
N ASP A 79 23.33 -29.39 -25.94
CA ASP A 79 24.62 -29.17 -25.25
C ASP A 79 24.64 -29.61 -23.78
N LEU A 80 23.47 -29.91 -23.19
CA LEU A 80 23.40 -30.43 -21.82
C LEU A 80 23.79 -31.92 -21.78
N PRO A 81 24.48 -32.37 -20.71
CA PRO A 81 24.84 -33.77 -20.56
C PRO A 81 23.60 -34.64 -20.33
N LEU A 82 23.38 -35.64 -21.19
CA LEU A 82 22.24 -36.55 -21.09
C LEU A 82 22.44 -37.63 -20.00
N ASN A 83 23.67 -38.12 -19.84
CA ASN A 83 24.00 -39.27 -19.00
C ASN A 83 24.51 -38.86 -17.60
N VAL A 84 23.85 -37.91 -16.96
CA VAL A 84 24.17 -37.47 -15.58
C VAL A 84 22.92 -37.52 -14.71
N SER A 85 23.10 -37.55 -13.39
CA SER A 85 21.97 -37.46 -12.46
C SER A 85 21.26 -36.11 -12.57
N ARG A 86 19.99 -36.05 -12.18
CA ARG A 86 19.20 -34.79 -12.16
C ARG A 86 19.83 -33.74 -11.25
N GLU A 87 20.38 -34.17 -10.12
CA GLU A 87 21.07 -33.30 -9.16
C GLU A 87 22.34 -32.69 -9.78
N THR A 88 23.16 -33.50 -10.45
CA THR A 88 24.35 -33.02 -11.17
C THR A 88 23.95 -32.09 -12.32
N LEU A 89 22.87 -32.40 -13.04
CA LEU A 89 22.37 -31.54 -14.10
C LEU A 89 21.92 -30.18 -13.55
N GLN A 90 21.18 -30.14 -12.43
CA GLN A 90 20.66 -28.91 -11.83
C GLN A 90 21.77 -27.93 -11.41
N GLN A 91 22.93 -28.45 -11.01
CA GLN A 91 24.09 -27.64 -10.64
C GLN A 91 24.95 -27.23 -11.86
N HIS A 92 24.59 -27.69 -13.07
CA HIS A 92 25.39 -27.44 -14.26
C HIS A 92 25.41 -25.96 -14.66
N LYS A 93 26.62 -25.42 -14.91
CA LYS A 93 26.83 -23.99 -15.18
C LYS A 93 25.99 -23.43 -16.34
N LEU A 94 25.73 -24.24 -17.37
CA LEU A 94 24.98 -23.80 -18.55
C LEU A 94 23.50 -23.48 -18.24
N LEU A 95 22.91 -24.03 -17.18
CA LEU A 95 21.53 -23.71 -16.80
C LEU A 95 21.36 -22.24 -16.42
N LYS A 96 22.37 -21.63 -15.79
CA LYS A 96 22.34 -20.20 -15.49
C LYS A 96 22.31 -19.37 -16.78
N VAL A 97 22.99 -19.81 -17.83
CA VAL A 97 22.99 -19.17 -19.16
C VAL A 97 21.65 -19.35 -19.85
N ILE A 98 21.09 -20.57 -19.82
CA ILE A 98 19.76 -20.88 -20.34
C ILE A 98 18.72 -19.98 -19.65
N ARG A 99 18.66 -19.98 -18.30
CA ARG A 99 17.76 -19.11 -17.51
C ARG A 99 17.82 -17.65 -17.95
N LYS A 100 19.02 -17.07 -18.08
CA LYS A 100 19.17 -15.67 -18.54
C LYS A 100 18.57 -15.44 -19.92
N LYS A 101 18.76 -16.37 -20.85
CA LYS A 101 18.17 -16.31 -22.21
C LYS A 101 16.66 -16.48 -22.17
N LEU A 102 16.13 -17.41 -21.38
CA LEU A 102 14.68 -17.59 -21.19
C LEU A 102 14.04 -16.31 -20.65
N VAL A 103 14.55 -15.75 -19.54
CA VAL A 103 14.05 -14.50 -18.96
C VAL A 103 14.06 -13.36 -19.97
N ARG A 104 15.16 -13.19 -20.72
CA ARG A 104 15.25 -12.14 -21.72
C ARG A 104 14.16 -12.29 -22.79
N LYS A 105 13.97 -13.50 -23.31
CA LYS A 105 12.97 -13.82 -24.34
C LYS A 105 11.54 -13.72 -23.83
N THR A 106 11.28 -14.08 -22.57
CA THR A 106 9.99 -13.88 -21.92
C THR A 106 9.65 -12.40 -21.83
N LEU A 107 10.57 -11.56 -21.37
CA LEU A 107 10.34 -10.12 -21.30
C LEU A 107 10.19 -9.47 -22.69
N ASP A 108 10.89 -9.99 -23.71
CA ASP A 108 10.68 -9.56 -25.11
C ASP A 108 9.29 -9.99 -25.63
N MET A 109 8.81 -11.18 -25.25
CA MET A 109 7.46 -11.66 -25.58
C MET A 109 6.40 -10.77 -24.92
N ILE A 110 6.52 -10.49 -23.62
CA ILE A 110 5.58 -9.63 -22.88
C ILE A 110 5.54 -8.22 -23.49
N LYS A 111 6.70 -7.66 -23.84
CA LYS A 111 6.79 -6.35 -24.50
C LYS A 111 6.07 -6.29 -25.85
N LYS A 112 5.92 -7.42 -26.55
CA LYS A 112 5.26 -7.50 -27.86
C LYS A 112 3.73 -7.64 -27.78
N ILE A 113 3.18 -7.83 -26.58
CA ILE A 113 1.72 -7.83 -26.40
C ILE A 113 1.20 -6.43 -26.77
N ALA A 114 0.17 -6.36 -27.61
CA ALA A 114 -0.44 -5.11 -28.03
C ALA A 114 -0.94 -4.31 -26.82
N GLU A 115 -0.82 -2.98 -26.85
CA GLU A 115 -1.03 -2.12 -25.68
C GLU A 115 -2.41 -2.30 -25.00
N GLU A 116 -3.48 -2.38 -25.80
CA GLU A 116 -4.84 -2.63 -25.31
C GLU A 116 -4.92 -3.98 -24.57
N LYS A 117 -4.49 -5.07 -25.23
CA LYS A 117 -4.43 -6.42 -24.62
C LYS A 117 -3.51 -6.47 -23.40
N TYR A 118 -2.44 -5.69 -23.39
CA TYR A 118 -1.51 -5.60 -22.29
C TYR A 118 -2.18 -5.01 -21.04
N ASN A 119 -2.86 -3.87 -21.20
CA ASN A 119 -3.52 -3.18 -20.09
C ASN A 119 -4.76 -3.94 -19.62
N ASP A 120 -5.58 -4.43 -20.55
CA ASP A 120 -6.90 -5.00 -20.25
C ASP A 120 -6.88 -6.46 -19.82
N THR A 121 -5.84 -7.20 -20.18
CA THR A 121 -5.71 -8.63 -19.87
C THR A 121 -4.43 -8.94 -19.12
N PHE A 122 -3.25 -8.71 -19.73
CA PHE A 122 -1.98 -9.13 -19.13
C PHE A 122 -1.74 -8.50 -17.76
N TRP A 123 -1.96 -7.20 -17.64
CA TRP A 123 -1.67 -6.46 -16.41
C TRP A 123 -2.58 -6.88 -15.24
N LYS A 124 -3.85 -7.20 -15.52
CA LYS A 124 -4.79 -7.65 -14.49
C LYS A 124 -4.39 -9.00 -13.90
N GLU A 125 -3.84 -9.89 -14.73
CA GLU A 125 -3.44 -11.24 -14.32
C GLU A 125 -2.03 -11.28 -13.71
N PHE A 126 -1.08 -10.55 -14.31
CA PHE A 126 0.36 -10.68 -14.02
C PHE A 126 1.04 -9.36 -13.63
N GLY A 127 0.29 -8.29 -13.35
CA GLY A 127 0.85 -7.01 -12.92
C GLY A 127 1.69 -7.14 -11.65
N THR A 128 1.20 -7.89 -10.66
CA THR A 128 1.94 -8.22 -9.43
C THR A 128 3.27 -8.91 -9.71
N ASN A 129 3.29 -9.87 -10.65
CA ASN A 129 4.52 -10.54 -11.07
C ASN A 129 5.54 -9.56 -11.65
N VAL A 130 5.11 -8.61 -12.50
CA VAL A 130 6.02 -7.58 -13.03
C VAL A 130 6.59 -6.72 -11.91
N LYS A 131 5.76 -6.30 -10.94
CA LYS A 131 6.18 -5.50 -9.78
C LYS A 131 7.19 -6.24 -8.90
N LEU A 132 6.95 -7.52 -8.61
CA LEU A 132 7.90 -8.39 -7.91
C LEU A 132 9.21 -8.54 -8.70
N GLY A 133 9.12 -8.65 -10.03
CA GLY A 133 10.30 -8.67 -10.89
C GLY A 133 11.17 -7.41 -10.74
N VAL A 134 10.58 -6.22 -10.61
CA VAL A 134 11.35 -4.97 -10.38
C VAL A 134 12.14 -5.03 -9.08
N ILE A 135 11.58 -5.64 -8.04
CA ILE A 135 12.21 -5.80 -6.73
C ILE A 135 13.34 -6.85 -6.81
N GLU A 136 13.03 -8.02 -7.37
CA GLU A 136 13.92 -9.20 -7.36
C GLU A 136 15.02 -9.17 -8.44
N ASP A 137 14.69 -8.80 -9.68
CA ASP A 137 15.58 -8.94 -10.85
C ASP A 137 16.29 -7.64 -11.20
N HIS A 138 17.37 -7.40 -10.48
CA HIS A 138 18.20 -6.20 -10.58
C HIS A 138 18.76 -6.02 -12.00
N SER A 139 19.07 -7.12 -12.69
CA SER A 139 19.66 -7.11 -14.02
C SER A 139 18.67 -6.74 -15.13
N ASN A 140 17.38 -7.00 -14.93
CA ASN A 140 16.30 -6.66 -15.87
C ASN A 140 15.43 -5.49 -15.39
N ARG A 141 15.73 -4.87 -14.24
CA ARG A 141 14.92 -3.83 -13.60
C ARG A 141 14.49 -2.72 -14.56
N THR A 142 15.41 -2.18 -15.37
CA THR A 142 15.10 -1.14 -16.37
C THR A 142 14.13 -1.62 -17.46
N ARG A 143 14.21 -2.88 -17.88
CA ARG A 143 13.26 -3.46 -18.87
C ARG A 143 11.90 -3.68 -18.23
N LEU A 144 11.86 -4.16 -17.00
CA LEU A 144 10.64 -4.38 -16.23
C LEU A 144 9.93 -3.06 -15.88
N ALA A 145 10.69 -2.00 -15.58
CA ALA A 145 10.12 -0.68 -15.28
C ALA A 145 9.26 -0.14 -16.43
N LYS A 146 9.63 -0.40 -17.69
CA LYS A 146 8.84 -0.01 -18.89
C LYS A 146 7.54 -0.82 -19.04
N LEU A 147 7.45 -1.96 -18.38
CA LEU A 147 6.26 -2.80 -18.35
C LEU A 147 5.28 -2.40 -17.23
N LEU A 148 5.71 -1.57 -16.28
CA LEU A 148 4.83 -1.12 -15.20
C LEU A 148 3.64 -0.32 -15.73
N ARG A 149 2.49 -0.50 -15.08
CA ARG A 149 1.28 0.30 -15.27
C ARG A 149 0.73 0.70 -13.92
N PHE A 150 0.28 1.94 -13.80
CA PHE A 150 -0.34 2.43 -12.58
C PHE A 150 -1.54 3.30 -12.91
N GLN A 151 -2.42 3.48 -11.93
CA GLN A 151 -3.44 4.51 -12.00
C GLN A 151 -2.78 5.88 -11.80
N SER A 152 -3.33 6.93 -12.39
CA SER A 152 -2.86 8.30 -12.13
C SER A 152 -4.01 9.30 -12.13
N SER A 153 -3.70 10.54 -11.73
CA SER A 153 -4.63 11.66 -11.76
C SER A 153 -4.98 12.13 -13.17
N HIS A 154 -4.37 11.58 -14.22
CA HIS A 154 -4.65 11.96 -15.60
C HIS A 154 -5.99 11.41 -16.11
N HIS A 155 -6.43 10.26 -15.58
CA HIS A 155 -7.70 9.64 -15.95
C HIS A 155 -8.32 8.92 -14.74
N GLU A 156 -9.65 8.83 -14.70
CA GLU A 156 -10.41 8.26 -13.58
C GLU A 156 -10.19 6.75 -13.35
N SER A 157 -9.65 6.03 -14.32
CA SER A 157 -9.67 4.55 -14.33
C SER A 157 -8.55 3.94 -15.17
N ASN A 158 -8.27 4.53 -16.34
CA ASN A 158 -7.23 4.04 -17.24
C ASN A 158 -5.87 4.01 -16.55
N LEU A 159 -5.13 2.94 -16.83
CA LEU A 159 -3.75 2.81 -16.41
C LEU A 159 -2.83 3.59 -17.35
N THR A 160 -1.71 4.06 -16.82
CA THR A 160 -0.63 4.71 -17.57
C THR A 160 0.68 3.95 -17.37
N SER A 161 1.51 3.92 -18.41
CA SER A 161 2.92 3.55 -18.29
C SER A 161 3.75 4.69 -17.67
N LEU A 162 4.98 4.37 -17.23
CA LEU A 162 5.93 5.39 -16.78
C LEU A 162 6.44 6.25 -17.95
N ASP A 163 6.62 5.68 -19.14
CA ASP A 163 6.99 6.44 -20.34
C ASP A 163 5.91 7.52 -20.65
N GLN A 164 4.63 7.12 -20.62
CA GLN A 164 3.49 8.02 -20.81
C GLN A 164 3.39 9.11 -19.74
N TYR A 165 3.72 8.79 -18.48
CA TYR A 165 3.80 9.81 -17.42
C TYR A 165 4.90 10.82 -17.74
N VAL A 166 6.10 10.35 -18.12
CA VAL A 166 7.25 11.22 -18.44
C VAL A 166 6.94 12.16 -19.61
N GLU A 167 6.26 11.66 -20.64
CA GLU A 167 5.81 12.48 -21.78
C GLU A 167 4.88 13.63 -21.38
N ARG A 168 4.09 13.47 -20.30
CA ARG A 168 3.17 14.49 -19.77
C ARG A 168 3.77 15.36 -18.67
N MET A 169 5.02 15.12 -18.27
CA MET A 169 5.69 15.93 -17.25
C MET A 169 5.84 17.38 -17.72
N LYS A 170 5.76 18.32 -16.77
CA LYS A 170 6.07 19.73 -17.05
C LYS A 170 7.57 19.89 -17.34
N GLU A 171 7.93 20.89 -18.13
CA GLU A 171 9.30 21.13 -18.61
C GLU A 171 10.38 21.10 -17.51
N LYS A 172 10.11 21.74 -16.36
CA LYS A 172 11.05 21.83 -15.23
C LYS A 172 10.79 20.79 -14.13
N GLN A 173 9.87 19.86 -14.35
CA GLN A 173 9.60 18.78 -13.42
C GLN A 173 10.70 17.72 -13.53
N ASP A 174 11.35 17.43 -12.41
CA ASP A 174 12.40 16.42 -12.30
C ASP A 174 12.01 15.20 -11.44
N LYS A 175 10.79 15.21 -10.88
CA LYS A 175 10.24 14.14 -10.04
C LYS A 175 8.98 13.52 -10.63
N ILE A 176 8.87 12.20 -10.51
CA ILE A 176 7.63 11.44 -10.71
C ILE A 176 6.90 11.41 -9.36
N TYR A 177 5.79 12.13 -9.26
CA TYR A 177 5.00 12.19 -8.02
C TYR A 177 4.08 10.99 -7.89
N PHE A 178 4.04 10.39 -6.71
CA PHE A 178 3.11 9.30 -6.42
C PHE A 178 2.52 9.42 -5.01
N MET A 179 1.31 8.89 -4.84
CA MET A 179 0.61 8.73 -3.58
C MET A 179 0.23 7.26 -3.40
N ALA A 180 0.57 6.67 -2.25
CA ALA A 180 0.21 5.31 -1.91
C ALA A 180 -0.91 5.29 -0.86
N GLY A 181 -1.92 4.45 -1.07
CA GLY A 181 -3.07 4.29 -0.17
C GLY A 181 -3.71 2.91 -0.31
N ALA A 182 -4.68 2.58 0.55
CA ALA A 182 -5.34 1.27 0.48
C ALA A 182 -6.34 1.18 -0.68
N SER A 183 -6.74 2.32 -1.26
CA SER A 183 -7.61 2.39 -2.43
C SER A 183 -7.33 3.63 -3.26
N ARG A 184 -7.81 3.64 -4.51
CA ARG A 184 -7.74 4.83 -5.37
C ARG A 184 -8.43 6.03 -4.73
N LYS A 185 -9.65 5.84 -4.21
CA LYS A 185 -10.47 6.89 -3.58
C LYS A 185 -9.75 7.54 -2.39
N GLU A 186 -9.08 6.75 -1.58
CA GLU A 186 -8.26 7.26 -0.47
C GLU A 186 -7.06 8.06 -0.99
N ALA A 187 -6.33 7.54 -1.97
CA ALA A 187 -5.14 8.19 -2.50
C ALA A 187 -5.45 9.51 -3.23
N GLU A 188 -6.55 9.58 -4.00
CA GLU A 188 -6.94 10.77 -4.76
C GLU A 188 -7.59 11.85 -3.87
N SER A 189 -8.25 11.48 -2.77
CA SER A 189 -8.84 12.41 -1.79
C SER A 189 -7.87 12.84 -0.68
N SER A 190 -6.60 12.40 -0.78
CA SER A 190 -5.56 12.67 0.19
C SER A 190 -5.20 14.17 0.24
N PRO A 191 -4.93 14.74 1.44
CA PRO A 191 -4.46 16.12 1.56
C PRO A 191 -3.15 16.38 0.80
N PHE A 192 -2.32 15.35 0.59
CA PHE A 192 -0.98 15.50 0.00
C PHE A 192 -0.98 15.81 -1.49
N VAL A 193 -2.07 15.51 -2.21
CA VAL A 193 -2.14 15.72 -3.67
C VAL A 193 -2.75 17.07 -4.05
N GLU A 194 -3.43 17.75 -3.11
CA GLU A 194 -4.29 18.91 -3.39
C GLU A 194 -3.60 20.00 -4.23
N ARG A 195 -2.46 20.55 -3.76
CA ARG A 195 -1.81 21.65 -4.49
C ARG A 195 -1.05 21.17 -5.72
N LEU A 196 -0.57 19.93 -5.75
CA LEU A 196 0.05 19.34 -6.94
C LEU A 196 -0.97 19.28 -8.09
N LEU A 197 -2.15 18.71 -7.82
CA LEU A 197 -3.24 18.65 -8.78
C LEU A 197 -3.72 20.05 -9.18
N LYS A 198 -3.88 20.96 -8.22
CA LYS A 198 -4.26 22.37 -8.51
C LYS A 198 -3.24 23.09 -9.40
N LYS A 199 -1.95 22.76 -9.30
CA LYS A 199 -0.89 23.27 -10.19
C LYS A 199 -0.75 22.46 -11.49
N GLY A 200 -1.58 21.43 -11.69
CA GLY A 200 -1.59 20.58 -12.88
C GLY A 200 -0.40 19.64 -12.98
N TYR A 201 0.15 19.18 -11.85
CA TYR A 201 1.08 18.06 -11.82
C TYR A 201 0.31 16.75 -11.79
N GLU A 202 0.73 15.77 -12.59
CA GLU A 202 0.19 14.41 -12.54
C GLU A 202 0.73 13.66 -11.32
N VAL A 203 -0.14 12.92 -10.62
CA VAL A 203 0.23 12.06 -9.50
C VAL A 203 -0.17 10.62 -9.81
N ILE A 204 0.77 9.69 -9.67
CA ILE A 204 0.52 8.25 -9.74
C ILE A 204 -0.14 7.79 -8.44
N TYR A 205 -1.18 6.96 -8.54
CA TYR A 205 -1.86 6.34 -7.40
C TYR A 205 -1.45 4.87 -7.28
N LEU A 206 -0.82 4.54 -6.16
CA LEU A 206 -0.41 3.19 -5.79
C LEU A 206 -1.47 2.61 -4.85
N THR A 207 -2.12 1.53 -5.27
CA THR A 207 -3.30 1.00 -4.58
C THR A 207 -3.12 -0.45 -4.13
N GLU A 208 -2.02 -1.09 -4.51
CA GLU A 208 -1.67 -2.43 -4.08
C GLU A 208 -0.52 -2.41 -3.06
N PRO A 209 -0.49 -3.35 -2.09
CA PRO A 209 0.56 -3.39 -1.07
C PRO A 209 1.98 -3.48 -1.64
N VAL A 210 2.16 -4.18 -2.77
CA VAL A 210 3.48 -4.37 -3.41
C VAL A 210 4.00 -3.10 -4.11
N ASP A 211 3.11 -2.16 -4.43
CA ASP A 211 3.45 -1.00 -5.26
C ASP A 211 4.52 -0.11 -4.63
N GLU A 212 4.40 0.18 -3.33
CA GLU A 212 5.34 1.08 -2.66
C GLU A 212 6.74 0.45 -2.55
N TYR A 213 6.83 -0.87 -2.35
CA TYR A 213 8.10 -1.60 -2.42
C TYR A 213 8.67 -1.63 -3.84
N CYS A 214 7.81 -1.80 -4.85
CA CYS A 214 8.21 -1.78 -6.27
C CYS A 214 8.85 -0.44 -6.64
N ILE A 215 8.21 0.68 -6.29
CA ILE A 215 8.74 2.02 -6.54
C ILE A 215 10.00 2.29 -5.69
N GLN A 216 10.04 1.84 -4.44
CA GLN A 216 11.24 1.98 -3.60
C GLN A 216 12.45 1.21 -4.16
N ALA A 217 12.24 0.07 -4.81
CA ALA A 217 13.28 -0.71 -5.48
C ALA A 217 13.75 -0.08 -6.81
N LEU A 218 13.07 0.97 -7.30
CA LEU A 218 13.36 1.66 -8.56
C LEU A 218 13.89 3.08 -8.28
N PRO A 219 15.22 3.31 -8.26
CA PRO A 219 15.79 4.60 -7.86
C PRO A 219 15.36 5.76 -8.77
N GLU A 220 15.30 5.52 -10.07
CA GLU A 220 14.90 6.48 -11.08
C GLU A 220 14.36 5.77 -12.33
N PHE A 221 13.62 6.52 -13.13
CA PHE A 221 13.12 6.12 -14.44
C PHE A 221 13.37 7.27 -15.43
N ASP A 222 14.07 7.00 -16.53
CA ASP A 222 14.45 7.99 -17.54
C ASP A 222 15.10 9.27 -16.94
N GLY A 223 15.99 9.08 -15.97
CA GLY A 223 16.66 10.17 -15.24
C GLY A 223 15.77 10.95 -14.26
N LYS A 224 14.50 10.56 -14.08
CA LYS A 224 13.56 11.17 -13.14
C LYS A 224 13.46 10.34 -11.87
N ARG A 225 13.59 10.98 -10.71
CA ARG A 225 13.45 10.30 -9.40
C ARG A 225 11.99 10.26 -8.97
N PHE A 226 11.61 9.25 -8.21
CA PHE A 226 10.29 9.16 -7.60
C PHE A 226 10.20 10.03 -6.34
N GLN A 227 9.05 10.67 -6.12
CA GLN A 227 8.75 11.45 -4.93
C GLN A 227 7.39 11.04 -4.37
N ASN A 228 7.40 10.46 -3.16
CA ASN A 228 6.17 10.22 -2.40
C ASN A 228 5.64 11.56 -1.89
N VAL A 229 4.40 11.90 -2.23
CA VAL A 229 3.79 13.19 -1.84
C VAL A 229 3.47 13.27 -0.34
N ALA A 230 3.38 12.14 0.35
CA ALA A 230 3.18 12.03 1.80
C ALA A 230 4.49 12.16 2.61
N LYS A 231 5.64 12.31 1.93
CA LYS A 231 6.95 12.52 2.56
C LYS A 231 7.49 13.93 2.32
N GLU A 232 8.54 14.30 3.04
CA GLU A 232 9.34 15.49 2.74
C GLU A 232 9.99 15.36 1.34
N GLY A 233 10.25 16.51 0.69
CA GLY A 233 10.93 16.57 -0.61
C GLY A 233 10.09 17.13 -1.77
N VAL A 234 8.78 17.31 -1.58
CA VAL A 234 7.94 18.01 -2.57
C VAL A 234 8.34 19.48 -2.64
N LYS A 235 8.72 19.92 -3.84
CA LYS A 235 9.08 21.31 -4.13
C LYS A 235 8.17 21.87 -5.21
N PHE A 236 7.89 23.16 -5.11
CA PHE A 236 7.21 23.90 -6.14
C PHE A 236 8.11 25.01 -6.64
N GLU A 237 7.99 25.33 -7.92
CA GLU A 237 8.52 26.60 -8.41
C GLU A 237 7.75 27.76 -7.77
N GLU A 238 8.51 28.73 -7.29
CA GLU A 238 8.01 29.95 -6.68
C GLU A 238 8.68 31.15 -7.35
N SER A 239 7.91 32.17 -7.69
CA SER A 239 8.44 33.49 -8.01
C SER A 239 8.94 34.19 -6.73
N GLU A 240 9.86 35.15 -6.83
CA GLU A 240 10.34 35.94 -5.68
C GLU A 240 9.19 36.50 -4.82
N LYS A 241 8.16 37.08 -5.44
CA LYS A 241 6.96 37.57 -4.71
C LYS A 241 6.24 36.49 -3.89
N SER A 242 6.18 35.26 -4.39
CA SER A 242 5.55 34.14 -3.69
C SER A 242 6.41 33.67 -2.52
N LYS A 243 7.74 33.72 -2.70
CA LYS A 243 8.71 33.37 -1.68
C LYS A 243 8.71 34.39 -0.54
N GLU A 244 8.75 35.68 -0.84
CA GLU A 244 8.63 36.77 0.14
C GLU A 244 7.32 36.66 0.94
N SER A 245 6.19 36.44 0.26
CA SER A 245 4.90 36.26 0.91
C SER A 245 4.87 35.03 1.83
N ARG A 246 5.61 33.96 1.49
CA ARG A 246 5.71 32.76 2.33
C ARG A 246 6.56 33.03 3.56
N GLU A 247 7.71 33.67 3.40
CA GLU A 247 8.61 34.01 4.51
C GLU A 247 7.95 34.98 5.51
N ALA A 248 7.12 35.90 5.02
CA ALA A 248 6.29 36.75 5.89
C ALA A 248 5.26 35.94 6.69
N LEU A 249 4.55 35.02 6.04
CA LEU A 249 3.60 34.12 6.73
C LEU A 249 4.31 33.22 7.75
N GLU A 250 5.51 32.71 7.45
CA GLU A 250 6.27 31.89 8.39
C GLU A 250 6.57 32.65 9.70
N LYS A 251 6.92 33.93 9.62
CA LYS A 251 7.10 34.81 10.79
C LYS A 251 5.79 35.06 11.54
N ASP A 252 4.70 35.35 10.82
CA ASP A 252 3.40 35.66 11.43
C ASP A 252 2.83 34.48 12.22
N PHE A 253 3.10 33.25 11.75
CA PHE A 253 2.62 31.99 12.33
C PHE A 253 3.59 31.34 13.31
N GLU A 254 4.83 31.84 13.43
CA GLU A 254 5.85 31.31 14.36
C GLU A 254 5.31 31.08 15.79
N PRO A 255 4.50 31.98 16.40
CA PRO A 255 3.93 31.72 17.73
C PRO A 255 3.05 30.48 17.79
N LEU A 256 2.23 30.24 16.76
CA LEU A 256 1.37 29.05 16.70
C LEU A 256 2.20 27.77 16.47
N LEU A 257 3.23 27.84 15.63
CA LEU A 257 4.10 26.70 15.34
C LEU A 257 4.87 26.25 16.60
N ASN A 258 5.44 27.20 17.34
CA ASN A 258 6.12 26.93 18.60
C ASN A 258 5.15 26.40 19.65
N TRP A 259 3.98 27.04 19.82
CA TRP A 259 2.95 26.57 20.74
C TRP A 259 2.47 25.13 20.44
N MET A 260 2.28 24.78 19.16
CA MET A 260 1.94 23.41 18.76
C MET A 260 3.04 22.43 19.14
N LYS A 261 4.31 22.77 18.87
CA LYS A 261 5.45 21.88 19.12
C LYS A 261 5.76 21.71 20.61
N ASP A 262 5.76 22.80 21.37
CA ASP A 262 6.32 22.85 22.72
C ASP A 262 5.26 22.60 23.80
N LYS A 263 3.98 22.82 23.48
CA LYS A 263 2.88 22.74 24.44
C LYS A 263 1.76 21.80 23.99
N ALA A 264 0.97 22.19 22.98
CA ALA A 264 -0.29 21.50 22.67
C ALA A 264 -0.09 20.07 22.14
N LEU A 265 0.92 19.87 21.29
CA LEU A 265 1.28 18.58 20.70
C LEU A 265 2.69 18.14 21.13
N LYS A 266 3.11 18.58 22.32
CA LYS A 266 4.38 18.17 22.91
C LYS A 266 4.47 16.65 22.91
N ASP A 267 5.62 16.15 22.48
CA ASP A 267 5.89 14.73 22.32
C ASP A 267 5.04 13.94 21.31
N LYS A 268 4.08 14.58 20.63
CA LYS A 268 3.30 13.95 19.54
C LYS A 268 3.89 14.21 18.14
N ILE A 269 4.54 15.36 17.94
CA ILE A 269 5.08 15.78 16.64
C ILE A 269 6.59 16.05 16.66
N GLU A 270 7.23 15.93 15.51
CA GLU A 270 8.65 16.25 15.34
C GLU A 270 8.85 17.77 15.28
N LYS A 271 8.10 18.43 14.39
CA LYS A 271 8.06 19.89 14.23
C LYS A 271 6.72 20.29 13.61
N ALA A 272 6.29 21.52 13.86
CA ALA A 272 5.16 22.14 13.16
C ALA A 272 5.70 23.13 12.12
N VAL A 273 5.19 23.09 10.89
CA VAL A 273 5.60 24.02 9.81
C VAL A 273 4.43 24.44 8.95
N LEU A 274 4.56 25.55 8.22
CA LEU A 274 3.59 25.93 7.21
C LEU A 274 3.69 24.99 6.00
N SER A 275 2.55 24.45 5.60
CA SER A 275 2.47 23.58 4.44
C SER A 275 2.60 24.36 3.14
N GLN A 276 3.30 23.76 2.20
CA GLN A 276 3.26 24.18 0.80
C GLN A 276 2.42 23.25 -0.07
N ARG A 277 1.87 22.14 0.42
CA ARG A 277 1.16 21.16 -0.43
C ARG A 277 -0.37 21.16 -0.25
N LEU A 278 -0.87 21.75 0.84
CA LEU A 278 -2.30 21.83 1.14
C LEU A 278 -2.99 22.95 0.34
N THR A 279 -4.27 22.75 0.04
CA THR A 279 -5.17 23.74 -0.55
C THR A 279 -6.39 23.95 0.34
N GLN A 280 -7.21 22.92 0.54
CA GLN A 280 -8.45 22.97 1.31
C GLN A 280 -8.28 22.37 2.70
N SER A 281 -7.43 21.35 2.85
CA SER A 281 -7.22 20.71 4.15
C SER A 281 -6.54 21.67 5.15
N PRO A 282 -6.91 21.61 6.45
CA PRO A 282 -6.32 22.45 7.49
C PRO A 282 -4.88 22.05 7.83
N CYS A 283 -4.57 20.76 7.83
CA CYS A 283 -3.26 20.23 8.21
C CYS A 283 -3.08 18.78 7.74
N ALA A 284 -1.84 18.29 7.79
CA ALA A 284 -1.50 16.89 7.49
C ALA A 284 -0.20 16.46 8.21
N LEU A 285 0.01 15.14 8.35
CA LEU A 285 1.25 14.56 8.88
C LEU A 285 2.17 14.07 7.77
N VAL A 286 3.34 14.67 7.68
CA VAL A 286 4.35 14.36 6.68
C VAL A 286 5.46 13.52 7.30
N ALA A 287 5.75 12.38 6.68
CA ALA A 287 6.91 11.58 7.06
C ALA A 287 8.21 12.22 6.56
N SER A 288 9.30 11.95 7.27
CA SER A 288 10.64 12.28 6.78
C SER A 288 10.92 11.57 5.45
N GLN A 289 11.90 12.07 4.68
CA GLN A 289 12.25 11.50 3.37
C GLN A 289 12.50 9.98 3.42
N TYR A 290 13.12 9.50 4.50
CA TYR A 290 13.49 8.10 4.70
C TYR A 290 12.57 7.33 5.66
N GLY A 291 11.62 8.02 6.31
CA GLY A 291 10.66 7.41 7.24
C GLY A 291 9.54 6.65 6.54
N TRP A 292 8.71 5.94 7.31
CA TRP A 292 7.54 5.25 6.78
C TRP A 292 6.39 6.23 6.50
N SER A 293 5.79 6.09 5.32
CA SER A 293 4.49 6.71 5.00
C SER A 293 3.37 6.01 5.79
N GLY A 294 2.17 6.61 5.86
CA GLY A 294 1.02 5.96 6.49
C GLY A 294 0.68 4.61 5.86
N ASN A 295 0.74 4.52 4.52
CA ASN A 295 0.53 3.26 3.80
C ASN A 295 1.59 2.20 4.15
N MET A 296 2.88 2.57 4.15
CA MET A 296 3.96 1.65 4.51
C MET A 296 3.85 1.19 5.97
N GLU A 297 3.52 2.08 6.90
CA GLU A 297 3.31 1.74 8.31
C GLU A 297 2.17 0.73 8.48
N ARG A 298 1.05 0.93 7.77
CA ARG A 298 -0.08 -0.01 7.77
C ARG A 298 0.33 -1.40 7.27
N ILE A 299 1.05 -1.47 6.15
CA ILE A 299 1.53 -2.75 5.58
C ILE A 299 2.49 -3.46 6.55
N MET A 300 3.46 -2.72 7.07
CA MET A 300 4.47 -3.27 7.98
C MET A 300 3.88 -3.77 9.30
N LYS A 301 2.92 -3.03 9.90
CA LYS A 301 2.23 -3.51 11.10
C LYS A 301 1.43 -4.78 10.80
N ALA A 302 0.67 -4.81 9.70
CA ALA A 302 -0.11 -6.00 9.31
C ALA A 302 0.79 -7.24 9.14
N GLN A 303 1.97 -7.09 8.54
CA GLN A 303 2.93 -8.18 8.40
C GLN A 303 3.56 -8.59 9.74
N ALA A 304 3.95 -7.63 10.59
CA ALA A 304 4.53 -7.91 11.90
C ALA A 304 3.57 -8.66 12.83
N TYR A 305 2.26 -8.42 12.72
CA TYR A 305 1.24 -9.23 13.43
C TYR A 305 1.22 -10.69 12.95
N GLN A 306 1.57 -10.96 11.70
CA GLN A 306 1.59 -12.31 11.13
C GLN A 306 2.91 -13.06 11.35
N THR A 307 4.07 -12.37 11.33
CA THR A 307 5.39 -13.02 11.32
C THR A 307 6.25 -12.76 12.58
N GLY A 308 5.73 -12.04 13.58
CA GLY A 308 6.43 -11.76 14.86
C GLY A 308 7.02 -10.35 14.97
N LYS A 309 7.27 -9.90 16.21
CA LYS A 309 7.76 -8.54 16.54
C LYS A 309 9.24 -8.36 16.20
N ASP A 310 9.55 -7.56 15.18
CA ASP A 310 10.90 -7.08 14.88
C ASP A 310 11.19 -5.73 15.56
N ILE A 311 12.41 -5.56 16.07
CA ILE A 311 12.91 -4.34 16.74
C ILE A 311 12.96 -3.17 15.74
N SER A 312 13.27 -3.46 14.46
CA SER A 312 13.33 -2.45 13.40
C SER A 312 11.97 -1.80 13.13
N THR A 313 10.88 -2.58 13.24
CA THR A 313 9.50 -2.11 13.07
C THR A 313 9.12 -1.07 14.11
N ASN A 314 9.52 -1.27 15.36
CA ASN A 314 9.20 -0.34 16.44
C ASN A 314 9.91 1.01 16.27
N TYR A 315 11.15 1.01 15.77
CA TYR A 315 11.90 2.25 15.54
C TYR A 315 11.19 3.16 14.53
N TYR A 316 10.83 2.65 13.35
CA TYR A 316 10.17 3.46 12.32
C TYR A 316 8.70 3.77 12.64
N ALA A 317 7.98 2.86 13.29
CA ALA A 317 6.59 3.08 13.70
C ALA A 317 6.46 4.16 14.79
N SER A 318 7.45 4.31 15.68
CA SER A 318 7.44 5.31 16.75
C SER A 318 7.99 6.67 16.34
N GLN A 319 8.44 6.85 15.09
CA GLN A 319 8.94 8.16 14.64
C GLN A 319 7.82 9.19 14.62
N LYS A 320 8.05 10.30 15.32
CA LYS A 320 7.20 11.49 15.24
C LYS A 320 7.24 12.05 13.82
N LYS A 321 6.13 12.63 13.38
CA LYS A 321 5.95 13.16 12.01
C LYS A 321 5.99 14.69 12.02
N THR A 322 6.28 15.28 10.87
CA THR A 322 6.18 16.74 10.66
C THR A 322 4.70 17.11 10.53
N PHE A 323 4.20 18.01 11.38
CA PHE A 323 2.83 18.51 11.30
C PHE A 323 2.80 19.76 10.41
N GLU A 324 2.27 19.61 9.21
CA GLU A 324 2.13 20.71 8.27
C GLU A 324 0.75 21.36 8.41
N ILE A 325 0.67 22.67 8.60
CA ILE A 325 -0.58 23.43 8.70
C ILE A 325 -0.79 24.37 7.51
N ASN A 326 -2.04 24.59 7.13
CA ASN A 326 -2.41 25.47 6.02
C ASN A 326 -2.64 26.91 6.53
N PRO A 327 -1.73 27.87 6.26
CA PRO A 327 -1.86 29.25 6.78
C PRO A 327 -3.07 30.01 6.22
N ARG A 328 -3.72 29.47 5.18
CA ARG A 328 -4.88 30.08 4.55
C ARG A 328 -6.20 29.53 5.07
N HIS A 329 -6.19 28.45 5.83
CA HIS A 329 -7.40 27.81 6.34
C HIS A 329 -8.01 28.61 7.51
N PRO A 330 -9.34 28.86 7.53
CA PRO A 330 -9.99 29.67 8.56
C PRO A 330 -9.71 29.17 9.99
N LEU A 331 -9.82 27.86 10.23
CA LEU A 331 -9.53 27.25 11.53
C LEU A 331 -8.10 27.54 12.01
N ILE A 332 -7.11 27.50 11.11
CA ILE A 332 -5.71 27.71 11.44
C ILE A 332 -5.44 29.18 11.79
N LYS A 333 -6.08 30.11 11.07
CA LYS A 333 -6.01 31.55 11.38
C LYS A 333 -6.64 31.89 12.73
N ASP A 334 -7.78 31.28 13.03
CA ASP A 334 -8.47 31.50 14.30
C ASP A 334 -7.70 30.89 15.48
N MET A 335 -7.06 29.74 15.30
CA MET A 335 -6.13 29.20 16.31
C MET A 335 -4.96 30.14 16.54
N LEU A 336 -4.34 30.71 15.50
CA LEU A 336 -3.27 31.70 15.65
C LEU A 336 -3.72 32.90 16.49
N ARG A 337 -4.92 33.44 16.22
CA ARG A 337 -5.47 34.57 16.97
C ARG A 337 -5.62 34.21 18.45
N ARG A 338 -6.29 33.09 18.76
CA ARG A 338 -6.56 32.70 20.14
C ARG A 338 -5.30 32.36 20.92
N VAL A 339 -4.31 31.72 20.30
CA VAL A 339 -3.02 31.43 20.94
C VAL A 339 -2.27 32.73 21.29
N LYS A 340 -2.31 33.75 20.42
CA LYS A 340 -1.73 35.07 20.71
C LYS A 340 -2.43 35.81 21.84
N GLU A 341 -3.73 35.58 22.03
CA GLU A 341 -4.52 36.19 23.12
C GLU A 341 -4.31 35.46 24.45
N ASN A 342 -4.34 34.12 24.44
CA ASN A 342 -4.16 33.27 25.61
C ASN A 342 -3.59 31.90 25.22
N GLU A 343 -2.29 31.69 25.49
CA GLU A 343 -1.63 30.41 25.23
C GLU A 343 -2.10 29.25 26.13
N ASP A 344 -2.78 29.55 27.25
CA ASP A 344 -3.35 28.61 28.21
C ASP A 344 -4.85 28.32 27.96
N ASP A 345 -5.41 28.75 26.83
CA ASP A 345 -6.78 28.43 26.45
C ASP A 345 -6.95 26.92 26.23
N LYS A 346 -7.58 26.25 27.22
CA LYS A 346 -7.85 24.81 27.21
C LYS A 346 -8.69 24.39 26.01
N THR A 347 -9.64 25.21 25.57
CA THR A 347 -10.48 24.90 24.41
C THR A 347 -9.65 24.79 23.14
N VAL A 348 -8.68 25.71 22.97
CA VAL A 348 -7.77 25.69 21.80
C VAL A 348 -6.77 24.54 21.90
N SER A 349 -6.27 24.24 23.11
CA SER A 349 -5.43 23.08 23.35
C SER A 349 -6.14 21.77 22.99
N ASP A 350 -7.37 21.56 23.46
CA ASP A 350 -8.15 20.36 23.15
C ASP A 350 -8.46 20.26 21.65
N LEU A 351 -8.82 21.38 21.02
CA LEU A 351 -9.07 21.45 19.58
C LEU A 351 -7.82 21.10 18.75
N ALA A 352 -6.64 21.54 19.19
CA ALA A 352 -5.38 21.20 18.50
C ALA A 352 -5.09 19.69 18.53
N VAL A 353 -5.41 19.02 19.64
CA VAL A 353 -5.25 17.55 19.75
C VAL A 353 -6.23 16.82 18.83
N VAL A 354 -7.52 17.21 18.84
CA VAL A 354 -8.53 16.63 17.94
C VAL A 354 -8.17 16.86 16.47
N LEU A 355 -7.66 18.05 16.14
CA LEU A 355 -7.19 18.39 14.80
C LEU A 355 -6.01 17.50 14.38
N PHE A 356 -5.04 17.29 15.28
CA PHE A 356 -3.90 16.40 15.06
C PHE A 356 -4.34 14.94 14.85
N GLU A 357 -5.24 14.41 15.68
CA GLU A 357 -5.74 13.04 15.57
C GLU A 357 -6.57 12.84 14.29
N THR A 358 -7.40 13.82 13.94
CA THR A 358 -8.13 13.81 12.67
C THR A 358 -7.16 13.87 11.48
N ALA A 359 -6.11 14.69 11.55
CA ALA A 359 -5.06 14.74 10.54
C ALA A 359 -4.26 13.44 10.45
N THR A 360 -4.12 12.70 11.56
CA THR A 360 -3.47 11.38 11.61
C THR A 360 -4.21 10.40 10.70
N LEU A 361 -5.54 10.31 10.88
CA LEU A 361 -6.40 9.49 10.02
C LEU A 361 -6.38 9.95 8.56
N ARG A 362 -6.55 11.26 8.32
CA ARG A 362 -6.53 11.85 6.96
C ARG A 362 -5.20 11.65 6.23
N SER A 363 -4.12 11.43 6.97
CA SER A 363 -2.77 11.19 6.44
C SER A 363 -2.45 9.69 6.27
N GLY A 364 -3.41 8.81 6.55
CA GLY A 364 -3.28 7.36 6.38
C GLY A 364 -2.53 6.66 7.52
N TYR A 365 -2.36 7.30 8.67
CA TYR A 365 -1.77 6.69 9.86
C TYR A 365 -2.86 6.11 10.78
N MET A 366 -2.45 5.15 11.61
CA MET A 366 -3.32 4.58 12.64
C MET A 366 -3.31 5.47 13.89
N LEU A 367 -4.48 5.63 14.50
CA LEU A 367 -4.56 6.24 15.82
C LEU A 367 -3.95 5.31 16.88
N PRO A 368 -3.19 5.87 17.85
CA PRO A 368 -2.62 5.07 18.94
C PRO A 368 -3.69 4.59 19.91
N ASP A 369 -4.70 5.42 20.19
CA ASP A 369 -5.81 5.12 21.08
C ASP A 369 -7.13 5.66 20.48
N THR A 370 -8.02 4.75 20.09
CA THR A 370 -9.32 5.09 19.52
C THR A 370 -10.35 5.48 20.58
N LYS A 371 -10.17 5.04 21.83
CA LYS A 371 -11.06 5.36 22.95
C LYS A 371 -10.84 6.82 23.36
N GLU A 372 -9.59 7.24 23.55
CA GLU A 372 -9.26 8.63 23.88
C GLU A 372 -9.73 9.61 22.79
N TYR A 373 -9.53 9.26 21.51
CA TYR A 373 -10.04 10.06 20.39
C TYR A 373 -11.57 10.15 20.43
N GLY A 374 -12.27 9.03 20.65
CA GLY A 374 -13.73 8.99 20.77
C GLY A 374 -14.24 9.88 21.90
N ASP A 375 -13.64 9.79 23.08
CA ASP A 375 -14.02 10.58 24.26
C ASP A 375 -13.77 12.09 24.02
N ARG A 376 -12.73 12.48 23.28
CA ARG A 376 -12.48 13.88 22.88
C ARG A 376 -13.52 14.40 21.87
N ILE A 377 -13.90 13.57 20.90
CA ILE A 377 -14.97 13.91 19.95
C ILE A 377 -16.30 14.06 20.68
N GLU A 378 -16.61 13.15 21.59
CA GLU A 378 -17.82 13.22 22.43
C GLU A 378 -17.86 14.52 23.24
N ARG A 379 -16.76 14.89 23.90
CA ARG A 379 -16.64 16.16 24.62
C ARG A 379 -16.94 17.36 23.72
N MET A 380 -16.40 17.37 22.50
CA MET A 380 -16.63 18.44 21.53
C MET A 380 -18.11 18.49 21.07
N LEU A 381 -18.75 17.33 20.89
CA LEU A 381 -20.17 17.23 20.54
C LEU A 381 -21.07 17.74 21.67
N ARG A 382 -20.78 17.36 22.93
CA ARG A 382 -21.48 17.88 24.11
C ARG A 382 -21.39 19.41 24.19
N LEU A 383 -20.18 19.97 24.07
CA LEU A 383 -19.99 21.43 24.04
C LEU A 383 -20.74 22.11 22.88
N SER A 384 -20.77 21.48 21.70
CA SER A 384 -21.48 22.03 20.54
C SER A 384 -23.00 22.04 20.72
N LEU A 385 -23.54 21.15 21.55
CA LEU A 385 -24.95 21.06 21.90
C LEU A 385 -25.29 21.75 23.24
N ASN A 386 -24.32 22.40 23.89
CA ASN A 386 -24.44 22.95 25.25
C ASN A 386 -24.88 21.92 26.31
N ILE A 387 -24.45 20.66 26.17
CA ILE A 387 -24.64 19.60 27.16
C ILE A 387 -23.51 19.70 28.19
N ASP A 388 -23.85 19.55 29.47
CA ASP A 388 -22.88 19.50 30.56
C ASP A 388 -21.89 18.33 30.37
N LEU A 389 -20.59 18.59 30.55
CA LEU A 389 -19.57 17.57 30.43
C LEU A 389 -19.68 16.51 31.53
N ASP A 390 -20.25 16.87 32.68
CA ASP A 390 -20.46 15.98 33.82
C ASP A 390 -21.84 15.30 33.79
N ALA A 391 -22.66 15.53 32.74
CA ALA A 391 -23.93 14.85 32.55
C ALA A 391 -23.71 13.32 32.49
N LYS A 392 -24.40 12.61 33.38
CA LYS A 392 -24.36 11.14 33.50
C LYS A 392 -25.38 10.51 32.56
N VAL A 393 -25.10 9.26 32.19
CA VAL A 393 -26.06 8.41 31.48
C VAL A 393 -27.19 8.07 32.45
N ASP A 394 -28.42 8.14 31.98
CA ASP A 394 -29.58 7.70 32.77
C ASP A 394 -29.46 6.20 33.06
N GLU A 395 -29.66 5.80 34.32
CA GLU A 395 -29.60 4.39 34.72
C GLU A 395 -30.80 3.64 34.09
N GLU A 396 -30.54 2.46 33.53
CA GLU A 396 -31.62 1.58 33.08
C GLU A 396 -32.47 1.20 34.30
N PRO A 397 -33.81 1.27 34.23
CA PRO A 397 -34.65 0.86 35.34
C PRO A 397 -34.44 -0.63 35.59
N GLU A 398 -33.89 -0.97 36.76
CA GLU A 398 -33.81 -2.36 37.21
C GLU A 398 -35.24 -2.87 37.46
N GLU A 399 -35.66 -3.93 36.74
CA GLU A 399 -36.87 -4.65 37.09
C GLU A 399 -36.67 -5.27 38.48
N PRO A 400 -37.60 -5.07 39.43
CA PRO A 400 -37.47 -5.71 40.73
C PRO A 400 -37.42 -7.22 40.53
N GLU A 401 -36.38 -7.88 41.03
CA GLU A 401 -36.34 -9.33 41.12
C GLU A 401 -37.63 -9.78 41.83
N GLU A 402 -38.50 -10.48 41.10
CA GLU A 402 -39.67 -11.13 41.68
C GLU A 402 -39.16 -12.05 42.79
N ALA A 403 -39.40 -11.66 44.03
CA ALA A 403 -39.25 -12.55 45.16
C ALA A 403 -40.12 -13.77 44.85
N ALA A 404 -39.48 -14.93 44.69
CA ALA A 404 -40.16 -16.20 44.53
C ALA A 404 -41.09 -16.39 45.74
N GLU A 405 -42.38 -16.10 45.57
CA GLU A 405 -43.41 -16.47 46.51
C GLU A 405 -43.50 -18.00 46.48
N GLU A 406 -43.06 -18.63 47.58
CA GLU A 406 -43.40 -20.01 47.91
C GLU A 406 -44.92 -20.13 47.97
N ALA A 407 -45.53 -20.62 46.89
CA ALA A 407 -46.90 -21.08 46.90
C ALA A 407 -46.93 -22.51 47.47
N GLU A 408 -46.99 -22.62 48.80
CA GLU A 408 -47.70 -23.73 49.44
C GLU A 408 -49.19 -23.56 49.12
N GLN A 409 -49.72 -24.42 48.24
CA GLN A 409 -51.16 -24.68 48.19
C GLN A 409 -51.41 -26.18 48.21
N ASP A 410 -51.96 -26.58 49.35
CA ASP A 410 -52.74 -27.79 49.60
C ASP A 410 -53.73 -28.06 48.46
N GLU A 411 -53.77 -29.30 47.97
CA GLU A 411 -55.00 -29.88 47.41
C GLU A 411 -55.25 -31.25 48.08
N GLU A 412 -56.24 -31.26 48.97
CA GLU A 412 -56.88 -32.45 49.53
C GLU A 412 -57.69 -33.21 48.47
N GLU A 413 -57.57 -34.54 48.54
CA GLU A 413 -58.54 -35.61 48.28
C GLU A 413 -59.82 -35.31 47.46
N VAL A 414 -59.99 -36.09 46.37
CA VAL A 414 -61.25 -36.83 46.15
C VAL A 414 -60.92 -38.26 45.70
N ASP A 415 -61.34 -39.19 46.54
CA ASP A 415 -61.28 -40.64 46.41
C ASP A 415 -62.42 -41.20 45.54
N ALA A 416 -62.17 -42.32 44.86
CA ALA A 416 -63.09 -43.47 44.66
C ALA A 416 -62.64 -44.39 43.49
N GLU A 417 -62.15 -45.58 43.90
CA GLU A 417 -62.53 -46.95 43.45
C GLU A 417 -62.62 -47.25 41.93
N GLU A 418 -62.24 -48.40 41.39
CA GLU A 418 -61.77 -49.72 41.82
C GLU A 418 -61.39 -50.45 40.51
N SER A 419 -60.39 -51.34 40.54
CA SER A 419 -60.46 -52.71 40.00
C SER A 419 -59.09 -53.25 39.57
N GLU A 420 -58.66 -54.28 40.30
CA GLU A 420 -57.84 -55.45 39.94
C GLU A 420 -57.49 -55.60 38.44
N THR A 421 -56.32 -56.06 38.00
CA THR A 421 -55.80 -57.42 38.20
C THR A 421 -54.40 -57.57 37.53
N GLN A 422 -53.47 -58.22 38.24
CA GLN A 422 -52.35 -59.10 37.78
C GLN A 422 -51.80 -59.01 36.33
N LYS A 423 -50.48 -58.78 36.19
CA LYS A 423 -49.45 -59.85 36.10
C LYS A 423 -48.03 -59.30 36.08
#